data_AF-A0A2V9C5H4-F1
#
_entry.id   AF-A0A2V9C5H4-F1
#
_cell.length_a   1.000
_cell.length_b   1.000
_cell.length_c   1.000
_cell.angle_alpha   90.00
_cell.angle_beta   90.00
_cell.angle_gamma   90.00
#
_symmetry.space_group_name_H-M   'P 1'
#
loop_
_entity.id
_entity.type
_entity.pdbx_description
1 polymer ?
#
loop_
_entity_poly.entity_id
_entity_poly.type
_entity_poly.pdbx_seq_one_letter_code
_entity_poly.pdbx_strand_id
1 'polypeptide(L)'
;MDAKELSPRPSLEQYKKQAKDLVKARKSGDPEALRRIKQHHPRLGKLSDAELRSAKFALADAQFTIAREHHFESWAKFAKHLEALKRKNSAVAQFEAAVEAVITGGLTTLERLLRQNPKLIRARSTRKHRATLLHYVGANGIEGFRQKTPKNAVKVAEILLKAGAEVDAMAEIYGGSTTLGLVATSIHPM
;
A
#
# COMPACT_ATOMS: atom_id res chain seq x y z
N MET A 1 -1.09 8.44 -6.93
CA MET A 1 -2.14 7.48 -7.31
C MET A 1 -2.46 6.66 -6.10
N ASP A 2 -3.71 6.68 -5.66
CA ASP A 2 -4.10 5.99 -4.45
C ASP A 2 -4.02 4.47 -4.61
N ALA A 3 -3.50 3.81 -3.57
CA ALA A 3 -3.49 2.36 -3.53
C ALA A 3 -4.93 1.88 -3.37
N LYS A 4 -5.30 0.83 -4.09
CA LYS A 4 -6.56 0.13 -3.84
C LYS A 4 -6.45 -0.69 -2.56
N GLU A 5 -7.45 -0.60 -1.70
CA GLU A 5 -7.53 -1.41 -0.48
C GLU A 5 -7.69 -2.90 -0.82
N LEU A 6 -7.10 -3.77 0.01
CA LEU A 6 -7.30 -5.20 -0.11
C LEU A 6 -8.71 -5.58 0.36
N SER A 7 -9.33 -6.56 -0.29
CA SER A 7 -10.57 -7.12 0.24
C SER A 7 -10.32 -7.72 1.64
N PRO A 8 -11.32 -7.77 2.54
CA PRO A 8 -11.14 -8.24 3.93
C PRO A 8 -10.56 -9.66 4.07
N ARG A 9 -10.76 -10.50 3.04
CA ARG A 9 -10.17 -11.85 2.94
C ARG A 9 -9.46 -11.97 1.59
N PRO A 10 -8.27 -11.37 1.43
CA PRO A 10 -7.64 -11.30 0.12
C PRO A 10 -7.13 -12.70 -0.27
N SER A 11 -7.41 -13.09 -1.51
CA SER A 11 -7.03 -14.40 -2.04
C SER A 11 -6.25 -14.26 -3.34
N LEU A 12 -5.07 -14.88 -3.39
CA LEU A 12 -4.23 -14.88 -4.60
C LEU A 12 -4.98 -15.47 -5.80
N GLU A 13 -5.81 -16.49 -5.60
CA GLU A 13 -6.61 -17.10 -6.68
C GLU A 13 -7.68 -16.13 -7.21
N GLN A 14 -8.30 -15.33 -6.34
CA GLN A 14 -9.23 -14.29 -6.78
C GLN A 14 -8.51 -13.23 -7.62
N TYR A 15 -7.32 -12.78 -7.21
CA TYR A 15 -6.55 -11.81 -8.00
C TYR A 15 -6.02 -12.40 -9.31
N LYS A 16 -5.68 -13.70 -9.36
CA LYS A 16 -5.37 -14.40 -10.62
C LYS A 16 -6.57 -14.43 -11.57
N LYS A 17 -7.77 -14.64 -11.04
CA LYS A 17 -9.02 -14.56 -11.83
C LYS A 17 -9.25 -13.14 -12.35
N GLN A 18 -9.12 -12.13 -11.49
CA GLN A 18 -9.22 -10.72 -11.90
C GLN A 18 -8.21 -10.35 -13.00
N ALA A 19 -6.99 -10.90 -12.98
CA ALA A 19 -6.02 -10.68 -14.05
C ALA A 19 -6.49 -11.26 -15.40
N LYS A 20 -7.07 -12.46 -15.39
CA LYS A 20 -7.66 -13.06 -16.61
C LYS A 20 -8.85 -12.26 -17.12
N ASP A 21 -9.70 -11.79 -16.20
CA ASP A 21 -10.87 -10.99 -16.54
C ASP A 21 -10.45 -9.62 -17.11
N LEU A 22 -9.39 -9.01 -16.59
CA LEU A 22 -8.83 -7.76 -17.11
C LEU A 22 -8.30 -7.91 -18.55
N VAL A 23 -7.67 -9.04 -18.89
CA VAL A 23 -7.26 -9.31 -20.28
C VAL A 23 -8.46 -9.37 -21.22
N LYS A 24 -9.55 -10.02 -20.80
CA LYS A 24 -10.80 -10.11 -21.59
C LYS A 24 -11.47 -8.74 -21.73
N ALA A 25 -11.59 -8.01 -20.63
CA ALA A 25 -12.23 -6.69 -20.58
C ALA A 25 -11.48 -5.66 -21.45
N ARG A 26 -10.14 -5.70 -21.46
CA ARG A 26 -9.33 -4.89 -22.38
C ARG A 26 -9.68 -5.20 -23.84
N LYS A 27 -9.78 -6.50 -24.20
CA LYS A 27 -10.10 -6.93 -25.57
C LYS A 27 -11.50 -6.49 -26.01
N SER A 28 -12.49 -6.46 -25.10
CA SER A 28 -13.83 -5.94 -25.38
C SER A 28 -13.92 -4.41 -25.36
N GLY A 29 -12.83 -3.70 -25.04
CA GLY A 29 -12.81 -2.25 -24.97
C GLY A 29 -13.55 -1.68 -23.75
N ASP A 30 -13.66 -2.45 -22.67
CA ASP A 30 -14.30 -2.02 -21.42
C ASP A 30 -13.64 -0.72 -20.89
N PRO A 31 -14.38 0.39 -20.74
CA PRO A 31 -13.79 1.68 -20.37
C PRO A 31 -13.04 1.64 -19.03
N GLU A 32 -13.55 0.89 -18.05
CA GLU A 32 -12.92 0.78 -16.73
C GLU A 32 -11.61 -0.02 -16.79
N ALA A 33 -11.57 -1.12 -17.54
CA ALA A 33 -10.35 -1.87 -17.80
C ALA A 33 -9.27 -1.01 -18.48
N LEU A 34 -9.65 -0.23 -19.50
CA LEU A 34 -8.73 0.66 -20.20
C LEU A 34 -8.20 1.74 -19.24
N ARG A 35 -9.08 2.38 -18.45
CA ARG A 35 -8.71 3.38 -17.44
C ARG A 35 -7.71 2.83 -16.43
N ARG A 36 -7.97 1.64 -15.87
CA ARG A 36 -7.09 0.95 -14.91
C ARG A 36 -5.70 0.67 -15.49
N ILE A 37 -5.66 0.13 -16.71
CA ILE A 37 -4.39 -0.15 -17.39
C ILE A 37 -3.63 1.16 -17.64
N LYS A 38 -4.31 2.21 -18.09
CA LYS A 38 -3.65 3.49 -18.36
C LYS A 38 -3.08 4.14 -17.12
N GLN A 39 -3.80 4.04 -16.01
CA GLN A 39 -3.35 4.57 -14.74
C GLN A 39 -2.10 3.82 -14.23
N HIS A 40 -2.05 2.49 -14.31
CA HIS A 40 -1.05 1.73 -13.57
C HIS A 40 0.08 1.11 -14.41
N HIS A 41 -0.01 1.11 -15.73
CA HIS A 41 0.97 0.48 -16.61
C HIS A 41 1.86 1.53 -17.33
N PRO A 42 3.19 1.55 -17.11
CA PRO A 42 4.07 2.63 -17.58
C PRO A 42 4.18 2.74 -19.10
N ARG A 43 4.20 1.60 -19.81
CA ARG A 43 4.24 1.56 -21.27
C ARG A 43 2.87 1.79 -21.91
N LEU A 44 1.88 1.00 -21.48
CA LEU A 44 0.54 0.99 -22.09
C LEU A 44 -0.31 2.21 -21.73
N GLY A 45 -0.01 2.89 -20.62
CA GLY A 45 -0.75 4.10 -20.24
C GLY A 45 -0.46 5.33 -21.09
N LYS A 46 0.56 5.28 -21.95
CA LYS A 46 0.84 6.33 -22.94
C LYS A 46 0.03 6.17 -24.23
N LEU A 47 -0.66 5.05 -24.41
CA LEU A 47 -1.42 4.76 -25.62
C LEU A 47 -2.80 5.41 -25.57
N SER A 48 -3.34 5.78 -26.73
CA SER A 48 -4.76 6.08 -26.90
C SER A 48 -5.62 4.84 -26.62
N ASP A 49 -6.91 5.02 -26.39
CA ASP A 49 -7.81 3.90 -26.10
C ASP A 49 -7.93 2.96 -27.32
N ALA A 50 -7.86 3.50 -28.53
CA ALA A 50 -7.87 2.71 -29.76
C ALA A 50 -6.61 1.84 -29.89
N GLU A 51 -5.43 2.42 -29.64
CA GLU A 51 -4.16 1.68 -29.63
C GLU A 51 -4.09 0.66 -28.50
N LEU A 52 -4.62 0.99 -27.32
CA LEU A 52 -4.63 0.07 -26.20
C LEU A 52 -5.51 -1.15 -26.47
N ARG A 53 -6.65 -0.97 -27.16
CA ARG A 53 -7.52 -2.08 -27.58
C ARG A 53 -6.80 -3.06 -28.51
N SER A 54 -5.97 -2.57 -29.43
CA SER A 54 -5.22 -3.41 -30.38
C SER A 54 -3.86 -3.89 -29.87
N ALA A 55 -3.31 -3.27 -28.81
CA ALA A 55 -2.00 -3.61 -28.26
C ALA A 55 -1.90 -5.06 -27.77
N LYS A 56 -0.68 -5.61 -27.80
CA LYS A 56 -0.38 -6.87 -27.10
C LYS A 56 -0.42 -6.62 -25.59
N PHE A 57 -1.40 -7.21 -24.93
CA PHE A 57 -1.56 -7.19 -23.47
C PHE A 57 -1.79 -8.62 -23.00
N ALA A 58 -0.74 -9.19 -22.41
CA ALA A 58 -0.70 -10.55 -21.92
C ALA A 58 -1.14 -10.64 -20.45
N LEU A 59 -1.27 -11.87 -19.95
CA LEU A 59 -1.61 -12.10 -18.54
C LEU A 59 -0.60 -11.45 -17.57
N ALA A 60 0.69 -11.43 -17.94
CA ALA A 60 1.73 -10.80 -17.13
C ALA A 60 1.52 -9.28 -17.01
N ASP A 61 1.10 -8.60 -18.09
CA ASP A 61 0.79 -7.17 -18.05
C ASP A 61 -0.42 -6.89 -17.15
N ALA A 62 -1.45 -7.75 -17.18
CA ALA A 62 -2.62 -7.64 -16.32
C ALA A 62 -2.28 -7.86 -14.83
N GLN A 63 -1.47 -8.88 -14.53
CA GLN A 63 -0.96 -9.12 -13.19
C GLN A 63 -0.11 -7.96 -12.67
N PHE A 64 0.71 -7.37 -13.55
CA PHE A 64 1.50 -6.18 -13.24
C PHE A 64 0.60 -4.98 -12.92
N THR A 65 -0.40 -4.69 -13.76
CA THR A 65 -1.39 -3.62 -13.51
C THR A 65 -2.06 -3.78 -12.14
N ILE A 66 -2.54 -4.98 -11.80
CA ILE A 66 -3.18 -5.25 -10.50
C ILE A 66 -2.19 -5.09 -9.33
N ALA A 67 -0.95 -5.56 -9.46
CA ALA A 67 0.06 -5.35 -8.42
C ALA A 67 0.30 -3.85 -8.17
N ARG A 68 0.36 -3.06 -9.24
CA ARG A 68 0.55 -1.60 -9.19
C ARG A 68 -0.64 -0.86 -8.61
N GLU A 69 -1.88 -1.32 -8.84
CA GLU A 69 -3.09 -0.82 -8.17
C GLU A 69 -2.95 -0.93 -6.64
N HIS A 70 -2.30 -1.99 -6.15
CA HIS A 70 -2.06 -2.22 -4.72
C HIS A 70 -0.69 -1.69 -4.22
N HIS A 71 -0.01 -0.84 -5.00
CA HIS A 71 1.31 -0.28 -4.70
C HIS A 71 2.45 -1.29 -4.56
N PHE A 72 2.39 -2.40 -5.29
CA PHE A 72 3.50 -3.35 -5.40
C PHE A 72 4.23 -3.19 -6.73
N GLU A 73 5.56 -3.30 -6.70
CA GLU A 73 6.38 -3.14 -7.91
C GLU A 73 6.26 -4.30 -8.89
N SER A 74 5.87 -5.49 -8.41
CA SER A 74 5.71 -6.67 -9.23
C SER A 74 4.63 -7.60 -8.66
N TRP A 75 4.09 -8.44 -9.54
CA TRP A 75 3.15 -9.49 -9.15
C TRP A 75 3.73 -10.45 -8.10
N ALA A 76 5.01 -10.82 -8.23
CA ALA A 76 5.67 -11.71 -7.27
C ALA A 76 5.72 -11.11 -5.85
N LYS A 77 6.03 -9.81 -5.73
CA LYS A 77 6.00 -9.10 -4.43
C LYS A 77 4.59 -9.04 -3.85
N PHE A 78 3.59 -8.78 -4.70
CA PHE A 78 2.19 -8.77 -4.28
C PHE A 78 1.72 -10.15 -3.80
N ALA A 79 1.97 -11.20 -4.57
CA ALA A 79 1.61 -12.57 -4.20
C ALA A 79 2.28 -13.00 -2.89
N LYS A 80 3.58 -12.71 -2.72
CA LYS A 80 4.30 -12.99 -1.47
C LYS A 80 3.68 -12.27 -0.26
N HIS A 81 3.26 -11.02 -0.44
CA HIS A 81 2.57 -10.26 0.60
C HIS A 81 1.24 -10.93 0.99
N LEU A 82 0.42 -11.33 0.01
CA LEU A 82 -0.84 -12.02 0.27
C LEU A 82 -0.65 -13.36 1.01
N GLU A 83 0.35 -14.15 0.64
CA GLU A 83 0.66 -15.40 1.35
C GLU A 83 1.15 -15.15 2.78
N ALA A 84 1.92 -14.09 3.01
CA ALA A 84 2.33 -13.71 4.36
C ALA A 84 1.14 -13.26 5.22
N LEU A 85 0.19 -12.50 4.65
CA LEU A 85 -1.02 -12.04 5.34
C LEU A 85 -1.90 -13.19 5.86
N LYS A 86 -1.93 -14.33 5.17
CA LYS A 86 -2.70 -15.52 5.63
C LYS A 86 -2.22 -16.05 6.97
N ARG A 87 -0.95 -15.84 7.32
CA ARG A 87 -0.35 -16.30 8.57
C ARG A 87 -0.39 -15.17 9.58
N LYS A 88 -1.29 -15.24 10.57
CA LYS A 88 -1.49 -14.20 11.60
C LYS A 88 -0.19 -13.78 12.32
N ASN A 89 0.74 -14.71 12.52
CA ASN A 89 2.00 -14.46 13.20
C ASN A 89 3.14 -14.04 12.26
N SER A 90 2.89 -13.83 10.97
CA SER A 90 3.92 -13.32 10.07
C SER A 90 4.26 -11.87 10.40
N ALA A 91 5.50 -11.47 10.13
CA ALA A 91 5.93 -10.08 10.29
C ALA A 91 5.07 -9.11 9.45
N VAL A 92 4.61 -9.53 8.27
CA VAL A 92 3.73 -8.72 7.42
C VAL A 92 2.37 -8.52 8.08
N ALA A 93 1.72 -9.58 8.55
CA ALA A 93 0.42 -9.47 9.21
C ALA A 93 0.49 -8.60 10.48
N GLN A 94 1.55 -8.77 11.28
CA GLN A 94 1.77 -7.95 12.47
C GLN A 94 2.06 -6.47 12.12
N PHE A 95 2.84 -6.22 11.07
CA PHE A 95 3.10 -4.86 10.58
C PHE A 95 1.82 -4.18 10.10
N GLU A 96 1.00 -4.86 9.29
CA GLU A 96 -0.27 -4.31 8.80
C GLU A 96 -1.26 -4.05 9.94
N ALA A 97 -1.29 -4.91 10.97
CA ALA A 97 -2.10 -4.68 12.17
C ALA A 97 -1.58 -3.49 13.00
N ALA A 98 -0.26 -3.30 13.08
CA ALA A 98 0.34 -2.15 13.76
C ALA A 98 0.06 -0.84 12.98
N VAL A 99 0.11 -0.87 11.64
CA VAL A 99 -0.32 0.26 10.80
C VAL A 99 -1.78 0.61 11.06
N GLU A 100 -2.68 -0.38 11.10
CA GLU A 100 -4.09 -0.13 11.43
C GLU A 100 -4.26 0.53 12.80
N ALA A 101 -3.51 0.05 13.81
CA ALA A 101 -3.52 0.65 15.14
C ALA A 101 -2.99 2.10 15.15
N VAL A 102 -1.99 2.41 14.32
CA VAL A 102 -1.47 3.78 14.17
C VAL A 102 -2.54 4.70 13.58
N ILE A 103 -3.16 4.32 12.45
CA ILE A 103 -4.08 5.22 11.72
C ILE A 103 -5.46 5.34 12.39
N THR A 104 -5.84 4.37 13.24
CA THR A 104 -7.09 4.39 14.02
C THR A 104 -6.91 4.91 15.45
N GLY A 105 -5.66 5.10 15.92
CA GLY A 105 -5.38 5.52 17.29
C GLY A 105 -5.52 4.40 18.34
N GLY A 106 -5.39 3.13 17.93
CA GLY A 106 -5.51 1.94 18.78
C GLY A 106 -4.30 1.69 19.69
N LEU A 107 -4.09 2.56 20.69
CA LEU A 107 -2.91 2.57 21.56
C LEU A 107 -2.62 1.20 22.21
N THR A 108 -3.62 0.58 22.84
CA THR A 108 -3.45 -0.73 23.52
C THR A 108 -2.98 -1.82 22.58
N THR A 109 -3.50 -1.84 21.35
CA THR A 109 -3.10 -2.81 20.32
C THR A 109 -1.68 -2.54 19.84
N LEU A 110 -1.35 -1.28 19.59
CA LEU A 110 0.00 -0.87 19.17
C LEU A 110 1.06 -1.27 20.21
N GLU A 111 0.85 -0.92 21.48
CA GLU A 111 1.77 -1.27 22.56
C GLU A 111 1.93 -2.78 22.73
N ARG A 112 0.84 -3.54 22.67
CA ARG A 112 0.89 -5.01 22.74
C ARG A 112 1.71 -5.59 21.58
N LEU A 113 1.50 -5.12 20.36
CA LEU A 113 2.24 -5.61 19.18
C LEU A 113 3.73 -5.27 19.26
N LEU A 114 4.10 -4.06 19.67
CA LEU A 114 5.50 -3.65 19.83
C LEU A 114 6.20 -4.44 20.93
N ARG A 115 5.50 -4.75 22.03
CA ARG A 115 6.04 -5.60 23.11
C ARG A 115 6.27 -7.05 22.64
N GLN A 116 5.32 -7.61 21.89
CA GLN A 116 5.40 -8.97 21.37
C GLN A 116 6.44 -9.12 20.25
N ASN A 117 6.63 -8.08 19.44
CA ASN A 117 7.62 -8.05 18.38
C ASN A 117 8.28 -6.67 18.27
N PRO A 118 9.35 -6.41 19.04
CA PRO A 118 10.05 -5.12 19.02
C PRO A 118 10.64 -4.77 17.65
N LYS A 119 10.90 -5.76 16.79
CA LYS A 119 11.44 -5.53 15.44
C LYS A 119 10.47 -4.76 14.53
N LEU A 120 9.17 -4.70 14.88
CA LEU A 120 8.18 -3.91 14.14
C LEU A 120 8.54 -2.42 14.07
N ILE A 121 9.26 -1.89 15.06
CA ILE A 121 9.58 -0.46 15.10
C ILE A 121 10.54 -0.03 13.98
N ARG A 122 11.38 -0.95 13.51
CA ARG A 122 12.30 -0.76 12.37
C ARG A 122 11.83 -1.46 11.10
N ALA A 123 10.71 -2.16 11.15
CA ALA A 123 10.12 -2.80 9.99
C ALA A 123 9.61 -1.75 8.99
N ARG A 124 9.52 -2.16 7.73
CA ARG A 124 9.08 -1.31 6.62
C ARG A 124 7.98 -2.02 5.85
N SER A 125 7.03 -1.23 5.33
CA SER A 125 5.98 -1.70 4.44
C SER A 125 6.59 -2.47 3.26
N THR A 126 5.94 -3.57 2.87
CA THR A 126 6.35 -4.34 1.68
C THR A 126 5.88 -3.69 0.37
N ARG A 127 5.05 -2.64 0.46
CA ARG A 127 4.65 -1.83 -0.70
C ARG A 127 5.80 -0.91 -1.12
N LYS A 128 5.68 -0.34 -2.32
CA LYS A 128 6.72 0.47 -2.97
C LYS A 128 7.27 1.58 -2.08
N HIS A 129 6.44 2.27 -1.30
CA HIS A 129 6.86 3.42 -0.50
C HIS A 129 7.77 3.05 0.71
N ARG A 130 7.88 1.77 1.11
CA ARG A 130 8.78 1.29 2.17
C ARG A 130 8.72 2.05 3.51
N ALA A 131 7.55 2.59 3.84
CA ALA A 131 7.32 3.38 5.05
C ALA A 131 7.51 2.56 6.34
N THR A 132 8.02 3.21 7.39
CA THR A 132 8.01 2.68 8.78
C THR A 132 6.68 3.02 9.45
N LEU A 133 6.42 2.48 10.66
CA LEU A 133 5.22 2.83 11.43
C LEU A 133 5.10 4.33 11.70
N LEU A 134 6.22 5.02 11.94
CA LEU A 134 6.22 6.45 12.23
C LEU A 134 5.78 7.30 11.03
N HIS A 135 6.03 6.85 9.80
CA HIS A 135 5.57 7.56 8.59
C HIS A 135 4.04 7.58 8.47
N TYR A 136 3.37 6.53 8.95
CA TYR A 136 1.91 6.44 8.91
C TYR A 136 1.22 7.46 9.84
N VAL A 137 1.93 8.04 10.82
CA VAL A 137 1.43 9.17 11.62
C VAL A 137 1.24 10.42 10.76
N GLY A 138 2.06 10.61 9.72
CA GLY A 138 2.00 11.80 8.87
C GLY A 138 0.76 11.85 7.98
N ALA A 139 0.03 10.74 7.82
CA ALA A 139 -1.23 10.63 7.07
C ALA A 139 -1.21 11.27 5.65
N ASN A 140 -0.03 11.32 5.01
CA ASN A 140 0.18 11.99 3.73
C ASN A 140 1.11 11.14 2.85
N GLY A 141 0.82 11.05 1.55
CA GLY A 141 1.68 10.39 0.55
C GLY A 141 1.80 8.86 0.70
N ILE A 142 1.03 8.26 1.60
CA ILE A 142 0.89 6.81 1.78
C ILE A 142 -0.39 6.30 1.10
N GLU A 143 -0.76 5.03 1.31
CA GLU A 143 -1.98 4.44 0.74
C GLU A 143 -3.21 5.29 1.07
N GLY A 144 -3.90 5.89 0.07
CA GLY A 144 -4.97 6.88 0.29
C GLY A 144 -6.05 6.46 1.32
N PHE A 145 -6.49 5.20 1.31
CA PHE A 145 -7.46 4.67 2.28
C PHE A 145 -6.95 4.62 3.75
N ARG A 146 -5.64 4.80 3.96
CA ARG A 146 -4.96 4.86 5.26
C ARG A 146 -4.58 6.27 5.70
N GLN A 147 -4.81 7.30 4.88
CA GLN A 147 -4.52 8.69 5.22
C GLN A 147 -5.56 9.22 6.22
N LYS A 148 -5.47 8.75 7.46
CA LYS A 148 -6.36 9.09 8.58
C LYS A 148 -5.53 9.66 9.73
N THR A 149 -6.00 10.75 10.32
CA THR A 149 -5.37 11.35 11.51
C THR A 149 -6.28 11.13 12.72
N PRO A 150 -5.96 10.19 13.61
CA PRO A 150 -6.77 9.98 14.80
C PRO A 150 -6.59 11.13 15.80
N LYS A 151 -7.61 11.42 16.62
CA LYS A 151 -7.58 12.52 17.63
C LYS A 151 -6.41 12.42 18.61
N ASN A 152 -5.88 11.21 18.81
CA ASN A 152 -4.75 10.91 19.69
C ASN A 152 -3.44 10.62 18.92
N ALA A 153 -3.28 11.14 17.69
CA ALA A 153 -2.09 10.93 16.86
C ALA A 153 -0.78 11.30 17.58
N VAL A 154 -0.78 12.34 18.42
CA VAL A 154 0.38 12.72 19.24
C VAL A 154 0.80 11.58 20.17
N LYS A 155 -0.15 10.95 20.88
CA LYS A 155 0.12 9.80 21.76
C LYS A 155 0.63 8.58 20.98
N VAL A 156 0.11 8.37 19.76
CA VAL A 156 0.62 7.31 18.87
C VAL A 156 2.10 7.59 18.53
N ALA A 157 2.44 8.82 18.16
CA ALA A 157 3.81 9.22 17.86
C ALA A 157 4.74 9.02 19.08
N GLU A 158 4.31 9.45 20.27
CA GLU A 158 5.06 9.27 21.52
C GLU A 158 5.38 7.79 21.80
N ILE A 159 4.41 6.88 21.62
CA ILE A 159 4.63 5.43 21.79
C ILE A 159 5.71 4.93 20.81
N LEU A 160 5.63 5.32 19.54
CA LEU A 160 6.58 4.89 18.53
C LEU A 160 7.99 5.44 18.80
N LEU A 161 8.10 6.72 19.17
CA LEU A 161 9.37 7.35 19.51
C LEU A 161 10.01 6.70 20.74
N LYS A 162 9.22 6.47 21.80
CA LYS A 162 9.69 5.76 23.01
C LYS A 162 10.12 4.32 22.73
N ALA A 163 9.50 3.66 21.74
CA ALA A 163 9.88 2.33 21.28
C ALA A 163 11.15 2.33 20.40
N GLY A 164 11.74 3.49 20.11
CA GLY A 164 12.97 3.62 19.33
C GLY A 164 12.75 3.73 17.82
N ALA A 165 11.63 4.32 17.39
CA ALA A 165 11.41 4.69 15.99
C ALA A 165 12.51 5.65 15.51
N GLU A 166 12.96 5.41 14.29
CA GLU A 166 13.94 6.26 13.63
C GLU A 166 13.25 7.49 13.04
N VAL A 167 13.52 8.66 13.63
CA VAL A 167 12.86 9.93 13.28
C VAL A 167 13.15 10.34 11.84
N ASP A 168 14.41 10.21 11.43
CA ASP A 168 14.90 10.64 10.13
C ASP A 168 14.92 9.51 9.09
N ALA A 169 14.22 8.39 9.37
CA ALA A 169 14.08 7.33 8.38
C ALA A 169 13.40 7.89 7.13
N MET A 170 14.01 7.65 5.97
CA MET A 170 13.43 8.03 4.67
C MET A 170 12.49 6.94 4.15
N ALA A 171 11.35 7.34 3.60
CA ALA A 171 10.44 6.50 2.81
C ALA A 171 10.41 6.96 1.34
N GLU A 172 10.11 6.03 0.43
CA GLU A 172 10.01 6.28 -1.02
C GLU A 172 8.67 6.95 -1.38
N ILE A 173 8.39 8.07 -0.71
CA ILE A 173 7.20 8.91 -0.87
C ILE A 173 7.65 10.25 -1.44
N TYR A 174 7.02 10.72 -2.51
CA TYR A 174 7.41 11.95 -3.22
C TYR A 174 8.90 12.02 -3.64
N GLY A 175 9.54 10.86 -3.87
CA GLY A 175 10.98 10.79 -4.19
C GLY A 175 11.90 10.71 -2.97
N GLY A 176 11.34 10.75 -1.76
CA GLY A 176 12.06 10.68 -0.49
C GLY A 176 11.40 11.61 0.53
N SER A 177 10.90 11.08 1.64
CA SER A 177 10.36 11.92 2.73
C SER A 177 10.55 11.25 4.08
N THR A 178 10.83 12.06 5.10
CA THR A 178 10.75 11.69 6.53
C THR A 178 9.34 11.88 7.04
N THR A 179 9.01 11.36 8.23
CA THR A 179 7.73 11.63 8.89
C THR A 179 7.48 13.13 9.05
N LEU A 180 8.49 13.91 9.48
CA LEU A 180 8.34 15.36 9.63
C LEU A 180 8.02 16.03 8.28
N GLY A 181 8.68 15.61 7.20
CA GLY A 181 8.39 16.12 5.86
C GLY A 181 6.95 15.83 5.42
N LEU A 182 6.43 14.64 5.73
CA LEU A 182 5.04 14.28 5.43
C LEU A 182 4.04 15.13 6.22
N VAL A 183 4.29 15.34 7.51
CA VAL A 183 3.44 16.19 8.39
C VAL A 183 3.47 17.64 7.90
N ALA A 184 4.65 18.19 7.63
CA ALA A 184 4.82 19.59 7.22
C ALA A 184 4.18 19.91 5.85
N THR A 185 4.07 18.90 4.99
CA THR A 185 3.45 19.03 3.66
C THR A 185 2.03 18.47 3.59
N SER A 186 1.47 18.05 4.73
CA SER A 186 0.10 17.55 4.79
C SER A 186 -0.89 18.71 4.74
N ILE A 187 -1.89 18.60 3.86
CA ILE A 187 -3.07 19.46 3.88
C ILE A 187 -4.14 18.67 4.63
N HIS A 188 -4.48 19.09 5.85
CA HIS A 188 -5.64 18.52 6.55
C HIS A 188 -6.89 18.94 5.76
N PRO A 189 -7.84 18.03 5.46
CA PRO A 189 -9.12 18.48 4.94
C PRO A 189 -9.75 19.43 5.96
N MET A 190 -10.10 20.63 5.51
CA MET A 190 -10.95 21.57 6.26
C MET A 190 -12.35 21.00 6.44
#